data_AF-A0A924LM00-F1
#
_entry.id   AF-A0A924LM00-F1
#
_cell.length_a   1.000
_cell.length_b   1.000
_cell.length_c   1.000
_cell.angle_alpha   90.00
_cell.angle_beta   90.00
_cell.angle_gamma   90.00
#
_symmetry.space_group_name_H-M   'P 1'
#
loop_
_entity.id
_entity.type
_entity.pdbx_description
1 polymer ?
#
loop_
_entity_poly.entity_id
_entity_poly.type
_entity_poly.pdbx_seq_one_letter_code
_entity_poly.pdbx_strand_id
1 'polypeptide(L)'
;MSTGPEHDTTDGTVVPPRRDAEGGLLAALRETVIVVVIALALSLVVKTFLVQAFYIPSGSMENTLQVGDRVVVSKLTPGPFDLHRGDVVVFTDPGDWLPVTTPPQDGPIRGAVRSALTFVGLLPNDSGNHLIKRLIGLPGDHVVCCDADGRLSVNGVALTEPYVFEGNVPSERTFDIVVPAGRIWVMGDHRQASEDSRYHDDGKGGTGSVPIADVTGKAFVLVWPFGRATWLTRPASTFVKVPAAAAASTSSSTPSPSPSR
;
A
#
# COMPACT_ATOMS: atom_id res chain seq x y z
N MET A 1 -20.97 104.56 11.73
CA MET A 1 -20.99 103.98 10.37
C MET A 1 -21.15 102.48 10.54
N SER A 2 -22.32 101.95 10.17
CA SER A 2 -22.71 100.55 10.30
C SER A 2 -23.05 100.06 8.90
N THR A 3 -22.28 99.11 8.37
CA THR A 3 -22.51 98.46 7.07
C THR A 3 -22.85 96.99 7.33
N GLY A 4 -23.99 96.54 6.80
CA GLY A 4 -24.47 95.16 6.89
C GLY A 4 -23.78 94.21 5.90
N PRO A 5 -24.51 93.21 5.35
CA PRO A 5 -24.44 91.80 5.75
C PRO A 5 -23.93 90.89 4.62
N GLU A 6 -23.50 89.66 4.93
CA GLU A 6 -23.33 88.62 3.90
C GLU A 6 -23.59 87.21 4.46
N HIS A 7 -24.60 86.55 3.88
CA HIS A 7 -24.83 85.12 3.94
C HIS A 7 -24.53 84.58 2.53
N ASP A 8 -23.59 83.65 2.37
CA ASP A 8 -23.50 82.80 1.18
C ASP A 8 -23.00 81.37 1.50
N THR A 9 -23.97 80.46 1.49
CA THR A 9 -24.07 79.13 0.87
C THR A 9 -22.80 78.26 0.63
N THR A 10 -22.82 77.08 1.28
CA THR A 10 -22.37 75.72 0.85
C THR A 10 -20.95 75.49 0.30
N ASP A 11 -20.17 74.65 1.00
CA ASP A 11 -19.50 73.52 0.34
C ASP A 11 -19.37 72.33 1.30
N GLY A 12 -20.17 71.29 1.06
CA GLY A 12 -20.07 70.01 1.74
C GLY A 12 -18.91 69.22 1.17
N THR A 13 -17.74 69.35 1.79
CA THR A 13 -16.59 68.51 1.47
C THR A 13 -16.88 67.07 1.94
N VAL A 14 -17.35 66.25 1.02
CA VAL A 14 -17.40 64.78 1.21
C VAL A 14 -15.96 64.29 1.27
N VAL A 15 -15.45 64.11 2.49
CA VAL A 15 -14.19 63.44 2.75
C VAL A 15 -14.37 61.95 2.38
N PRO A 16 -13.62 61.40 1.40
CA PRO A 16 -13.69 59.96 1.14
C PRO A 16 -13.18 59.21 2.38
N PRO A 17 -13.80 58.10 2.79
CA PRO A 17 -13.29 57.31 3.90
C PRO A 17 -11.87 56.85 3.56
N ARG A 18 -10.91 57.24 4.41
CA ARG A 18 -9.56 56.67 4.40
C ARG A 18 -9.72 55.16 4.58
N ARG A 19 -9.41 54.39 3.54
CA ARG A 19 -9.36 52.94 3.64
C ARG A 19 -8.19 52.59 4.55
N ASP A 20 -8.50 52.04 5.73
CA ASP A 20 -7.53 51.56 6.70
C ASP A 20 -6.68 50.44 6.08
N ALA A 21 -5.49 50.81 5.59
CA ALA A 21 -4.56 49.89 4.95
C ALA A 21 -4.05 48.79 5.91
N GLU A 22 -4.14 49.02 7.21
CA GLU A 22 -3.71 48.08 8.25
C GLU A 22 -4.61 46.83 8.36
N GLY A 23 -5.90 46.96 8.04
CA GLY A 23 -6.83 45.81 8.01
C GLY A 23 -6.60 44.87 6.84
N GLY A 24 -6.07 45.38 5.72
CA GLY A 24 -5.80 44.59 4.51
C GLY A 24 -4.60 43.65 4.65
N LEU A 25 -3.52 44.10 5.32
CA LEU A 25 -2.33 43.27 5.53
C LEU A 25 -2.58 42.16 6.54
N LEU A 26 -3.27 42.45 7.66
CA LEU A 26 -3.63 41.43 8.65
C LEU A 26 -4.65 40.43 8.09
N ALA A 27 -5.60 40.86 7.27
CA ALA A 27 -6.50 39.97 6.55
C ALA A 27 -5.76 39.09 5.54
N ALA A 28 -4.85 39.67 4.73
CA ALA A 28 -4.05 38.92 3.76
C ALA A 28 -3.11 37.91 4.44
N LEU A 29 -2.49 38.26 5.58
CA LEU A 29 -1.69 37.34 6.39
C LEU A 29 -2.57 36.22 6.95
N ARG A 30 -3.76 36.53 7.46
CA ARG A 30 -4.72 35.52 7.95
C ARG A 30 -5.15 34.56 6.85
N GLU A 31 -5.50 35.06 5.67
CA GLU A 31 -5.88 34.23 4.52
C GLU A 31 -4.72 33.34 4.07
N THR A 32 -3.51 33.88 3.98
CA THR A 32 -2.30 33.12 3.65
C THR A 32 -2.06 32.01 4.66
N VAL A 33 -2.14 32.32 5.96
CA VAL A 33 -1.97 31.33 7.03
C VAL A 33 -3.06 30.25 6.96
N ILE A 34 -4.33 30.62 6.72
CA ILE A 34 -5.43 29.65 6.57
C ILE A 34 -5.17 28.72 5.38
N VAL A 35 -4.78 29.25 4.23
CA VAL A 35 -4.48 28.44 3.03
C VAL A 35 -3.32 27.48 3.31
N VAL A 36 -2.25 27.97 3.95
CA VAL A 36 -1.11 27.12 4.34
C VAL A 36 -1.53 26.03 5.32
N VAL A 37 -2.32 26.36 6.33
CA VAL A 37 -2.82 25.38 7.32
C VAL A 37 -3.71 24.33 6.65
N ILE A 38 -4.62 24.74 5.76
CA ILE A 38 -5.47 23.80 5.00
C ILE A 38 -4.62 22.90 4.10
N ALA A 39 -3.62 23.46 3.39
CA ALA A 39 -2.73 22.68 2.55
C ALA A 39 -1.92 21.66 3.36
N LEU A 40 -1.41 22.06 4.53
CA LEU A 40 -0.71 21.18 5.46
C LEU A 40 -1.64 20.10 6.05
N ALA A 41 -2.86 20.47 6.43
CA ALA A 41 -3.87 19.53 6.95
C ALA A 41 -4.28 18.51 5.87
N LEU A 42 -4.53 18.96 4.65
CA LEU A 42 -4.83 18.09 3.51
C LEU A 42 -3.63 17.17 3.21
N SER A 43 -2.41 17.72 3.18
CA SER A 43 -1.20 16.93 2.99
C SER A 43 -1.04 15.88 4.08
N LEU A 44 -1.35 16.23 5.32
CA LEU A 44 -1.33 15.31 6.45
C LEU A 44 -2.36 14.19 6.26
N VAL A 45 -3.61 14.51 5.94
CA VAL A 45 -4.66 13.50 5.68
C VAL A 45 -4.25 12.53 4.57
N VAL A 46 -3.76 13.06 3.44
CA VAL A 46 -3.28 12.22 2.34
C VAL A 46 -2.13 11.32 2.81
N LYS A 47 -1.16 11.86 3.55
CA LYS A 47 0.01 11.11 4.03
C LYS A 47 -0.34 10.09 5.12
N THR A 48 -1.28 10.39 6.02
CA THR A 48 -1.63 9.52 7.14
C THR A 48 -2.54 8.37 6.69
N PHE A 49 -3.41 8.61 5.71
CA PHE A 49 -4.45 7.64 5.34
C PHE A 49 -4.18 6.91 4.01
N LEU A 50 -3.46 7.52 3.05
CA LEU A 50 -3.34 6.94 1.70
C LEU A 50 -2.01 6.26 1.43
N VAL A 51 -0.94 6.66 2.11
CA VAL A 51 0.41 6.11 1.90
C VAL A 51 1.07 5.75 3.22
N GLN A 52 1.99 4.80 3.18
CA GLN A 52 2.77 4.42 4.36
C GLN A 52 4.18 3.98 3.94
N ALA A 53 5.19 4.40 4.70
CA ALA A 53 6.58 4.03 4.43
C ALA A 53 7.02 2.86 5.32
N PHE A 54 7.71 1.88 4.72
CA PHE A 54 8.25 0.70 5.38
C PHE A 54 9.75 0.58 5.16
N TYR A 55 10.46 0.13 6.19
CA TYR A 55 11.86 -0.29 6.11
C TYR A 55 11.98 -1.79 5.79
N ILE A 56 12.94 -2.16 4.94
CA ILE A 56 13.19 -3.56 4.52
C ILE A 56 14.34 -4.17 5.34
N PRO A 57 14.06 -5.06 6.31
CA PRO A 57 15.09 -5.63 7.19
C PRO A 57 15.67 -6.97 6.69
N SER A 58 15.09 -7.58 5.66
CA SER A 58 15.45 -8.94 5.20
C SER A 58 15.68 -9.04 3.70
N GLY A 59 16.44 -10.05 3.28
CA GLY A 59 16.81 -10.29 1.89
C GLY A 59 15.78 -11.08 1.06
N SER A 60 14.60 -11.40 1.62
CA SER A 60 13.62 -12.28 0.94
C SER A 60 13.04 -11.72 -0.37
N MET A 61 13.20 -10.42 -0.59
CA MET A 61 12.79 -9.72 -1.82
C MET A 61 13.99 -9.21 -2.63
N GLU A 62 15.22 -9.65 -2.34
CA GLU A 62 16.42 -9.28 -3.11
C GLU A 62 16.24 -9.53 -4.60
N ASN A 63 17.00 -8.80 -5.42
CA ASN A 63 16.75 -8.49 -6.84
C ASN A 63 15.72 -7.35 -7.05
N THR A 64 14.62 -7.33 -6.28
CA THR A 64 13.63 -6.24 -6.33
C THR A 64 13.85 -5.20 -5.24
N LEU A 65 14.03 -5.65 -3.99
CA LEU A 65 14.23 -4.82 -2.80
C LEU A 65 15.42 -5.35 -2.01
N GLN A 66 16.33 -4.45 -1.65
CA GLN A 66 17.55 -4.78 -0.91
C GLN A 66 17.36 -4.51 0.58
N VAL A 67 18.14 -5.18 1.42
CA VAL A 67 18.19 -4.88 2.85
C VAL A 67 18.60 -3.42 3.06
N GLY A 68 17.84 -2.70 3.88
CA GLY A 68 18.05 -1.26 4.14
C GLY A 68 17.20 -0.31 3.29
N ASP A 69 16.49 -0.84 2.30
CA ASP A 69 15.60 -0.04 1.45
C ASP A 69 14.42 0.56 2.24
N ARG A 70 13.90 1.69 1.75
CA ARG A 70 12.63 2.25 2.21
C ARG A 70 11.64 2.33 1.07
N VAL A 71 10.52 1.63 1.22
CA VAL A 71 9.45 1.58 0.23
C VAL A 71 8.22 2.32 0.73
N VAL A 72 7.47 2.92 -0.19
CA VAL A 72 6.17 3.50 0.11
C VAL A 72 5.09 2.62 -0.51
N VAL A 73 4.07 2.33 0.30
CA VAL A 73 2.90 1.55 -0.10
C VAL A 73 1.68 2.44 -0.23
N SER A 74 0.79 2.09 -1.16
CA SER A 74 -0.53 2.68 -1.32
C SER A 74 -1.54 1.85 -0.56
N LYS A 75 -2.24 2.49 0.39
CA LYS A 75 -3.33 1.90 1.18
C LYS A 75 -4.67 1.86 0.42
N LEU A 76 -4.67 2.33 -0.82
CA LEU A 76 -5.82 2.26 -1.73
C LEU A 76 -5.91 0.91 -2.45
N THR A 77 -4.95 0.00 -2.20
CA THR A 77 -4.91 -1.35 -2.80
C THR A 77 -4.57 -2.37 -1.71
N PRO A 78 -5.47 -3.29 -1.33
CA PRO A 78 -6.84 -3.46 -1.84
C PRO A 78 -7.80 -2.35 -1.34
N GLY A 79 -8.90 -2.10 -2.05
CA GLY A 79 -9.91 -1.10 -1.69
C GLY A 79 -10.59 -0.52 -2.93
N PRO A 80 -10.44 0.79 -3.23
CA PRO A 80 -10.92 1.33 -4.50
C PRO A 80 -10.13 0.83 -5.73
N PHE A 81 -8.97 0.22 -5.53
CA PHE A 81 -8.22 -0.46 -6.57
C PHE A 81 -7.99 -1.93 -6.23
N ASP A 82 -8.06 -2.78 -7.25
CA ASP A 82 -7.86 -4.21 -7.12
C ASP A 82 -6.39 -4.60 -7.04
N LEU A 83 -6.15 -5.70 -6.32
CA LEU A 83 -4.88 -6.40 -6.35
C LEU A 83 -4.70 -7.16 -7.66
N HIS A 84 -3.48 -7.17 -8.17
CA HIS A 84 -3.14 -7.88 -9.40
C HIS A 84 -1.96 -8.82 -9.17
N ARG A 85 -1.93 -9.94 -9.92
CA ARG A 85 -0.78 -10.85 -9.94
C ARG A 85 0.49 -10.11 -10.35
N GLY A 86 1.54 -10.27 -9.56
CA GLY A 86 2.82 -9.60 -9.68
C GLY A 86 2.95 -8.33 -8.84
N ASP A 87 1.88 -7.84 -8.20
CA ASP A 87 1.98 -6.71 -7.28
C ASP A 87 2.89 -7.08 -6.09
N VAL A 88 3.69 -6.13 -5.60
CA VAL A 88 4.45 -6.28 -4.36
C VAL A 88 3.60 -5.72 -3.22
N VAL A 89 3.26 -6.56 -2.25
CA VAL A 89 2.30 -6.24 -1.19
C VAL A 89 2.96 -6.29 0.17
N VAL A 90 2.59 -5.35 1.04
CA VAL A 90 2.88 -5.39 2.47
C VAL A 90 1.63 -5.86 3.19
N PHE A 91 1.77 -6.83 4.09
CA PHE A 91 0.67 -7.38 4.87
C PHE A 91 1.10 -7.63 6.30
N THR A 92 0.13 -7.66 7.21
CA THR A 92 0.35 -8.06 8.62
C THR A 92 0.51 -9.56 8.69
N ASP A 93 1.42 -10.05 9.52
CA ASP A 93 1.65 -11.48 9.75
C ASP A 93 0.33 -12.22 10.08
N PRO A 94 -0.13 -13.15 9.21
CA PRO A 94 -1.44 -13.77 9.34
C PRO A 94 -1.47 -14.99 10.28
N GLY A 95 -0.32 -15.46 10.77
CA GLY A 95 -0.27 -16.73 11.49
C GLY A 95 1.09 -17.07 12.09
N ASP A 96 1.70 -16.12 12.80
CA ASP A 96 3.00 -16.24 13.49
C ASP A 96 4.13 -16.71 12.56
N TRP A 97 4.16 -16.17 11.34
CA TRP A 97 5.23 -16.41 10.37
C TRP A 97 6.55 -15.79 10.81
N LEU A 98 6.48 -14.70 11.58
CA LEU A 98 7.64 -14.03 12.14
C LEU A 98 7.93 -14.55 13.55
N PRO A 99 9.21 -14.71 13.94
CA PRO A 99 9.55 -14.94 15.33
C PRO A 99 9.09 -13.75 16.17
N VAL A 100 8.63 -14.02 17.40
CA VAL A 100 8.23 -12.97 18.34
C VAL A 100 9.43 -12.04 18.58
N THR A 101 9.39 -10.84 18.01
CA THR A 101 10.41 -9.82 18.23
C THR A 101 9.92 -8.86 19.30
N THR A 102 10.71 -8.69 20.36
CA THR A 102 10.44 -7.66 21.38
C THR A 102 10.80 -6.31 20.78
N PRO A 103 9.86 -5.36 20.63
CA PRO A 103 10.19 -4.03 20.12
C PRO A 103 11.29 -3.38 20.97
N PRO A 104 12.17 -2.55 20.38
CA PRO A 104 13.12 -1.76 21.14
C PRO A 104 12.40 -1.00 22.27
N GLN A 105 12.83 -1.18 23.51
CA GLN A 105 12.23 -0.47 24.65
C GLN A 105 12.68 0.98 24.64
N ASP A 106 11.97 1.81 23.88
CA ASP A 106 12.11 3.25 23.94
C ASP A 106 11.47 3.79 25.22
N GLY A 107 12.12 4.74 25.89
CA GLY A 107 11.50 5.47 26.99
C GLY A 107 10.24 6.23 26.53
N PRO A 108 9.27 6.52 27.42
CA PRO A 108 7.92 6.97 27.04
C PRO A 108 7.89 8.22 26.15
N ILE A 109 8.79 9.17 26.39
CA ILE A 109 8.89 10.39 25.56
C ILE A 109 9.43 10.08 24.15
N ARG A 110 10.47 9.25 24.05
CA ARG A 110 11.07 8.87 22.76
C ARG A 110 10.11 8.03 21.93
N GLY A 111 9.40 7.09 22.57
CA GLY A 111 8.35 6.31 21.94
C GLY A 111 7.24 7.19 21.38
N ALA A 112 6.72 8.14 22.17
CA ALA A 112 5.69 9.06 21.70
C ALA A 112 6.13 9.94 20.51
N VAL A 113 7.37 10.45 20.53
CA VAL A 113 7.93 11.21 19.41
C VAL A 113 8.09 10.34 18.16
N ARG A 114 8.62 9.12 18.30
CA ARG A 114 8.71 8.15 17.19
C ARG A 114 7.34 7.85 16.62
N SER A 115 6.36 7.50 17.45
CA SER A 115 4.99 7.21 17.01
C SER A 115 4.37 8.40 16.30
N ALA A 116 4.57 9.63 16.78
CA ALA A 116 4.11 10.82 16.09
C ALA A 116 4.77 10.96 14.71
N LEU A 117 6.10 10.81 14.62
CA LEU A 117 6.83 10.90 13.35
C LEU A 117 6.44 9.80 12.36
N THR A 118 6.20 8.58 12.82
CA THR A 118 5.70 7.47 12.00
C THR A 118 4.27 7.72 11.55
N PHE A 119 3.41 8.20 12.45
CA PHE A 119 2.01 8.55 12.14
C PHE A 119 1.93 9.61 11.05
N VAL A 120 2.74 10.66 11.13
CA VAL A 120 2.78 11.72 10.10
C VAL A 120 3.57 11.32 8.84
N GLY A 121 4.12 10.10 8.78
CA GLY A 121 4.88 9.57 7.65
C GLY A 121 6.28 10.17 7.47
N LEU A 122 6.81 10.86 8.49
CA LEU A 122 8.18 11.42 8.50
C LEU A 122 9.23 10.37 8.88
N LEU A 123 8.81 9.29 9.57
CA LEU A 123 9.65 8.15 9.90
C LEU A 123 9.04 6.87 9.34
N PRO A 124 9.83 5.96 8.73
CA PRO A 124 9.32 4.66 8.32
C PRO A 124 8.87 3.86 9.54
N ASN A 125 7.85 3.01 9.35
CA ASN A 125 7.47 2.06 10.38
C ASN A 125 8.43 0.86 10.37
N ASP A 126 8.76 0.36 11.55
CA ASP A 126 9.48 -0.90 11.70
C ASP A 126 8.53 -2.03 11.29
N SER A 127 8.98 -2.95 10.45
CA SER A 127 8.17 -4.05 9.91
C SER A 127 7.96 -5.19 10.93
N GLY A 128 8.03 -4.92 12.24
CA GLY A 128 8.09 -5.94 13.29
C GLY A 128 6.97 -6.99 13.25
N ASN A 129 5.82 -6.66 12.65
CA ASN A 129 4.70 -7.56 12.40
C ASN A 129 4.23 -7.54 10.93
N HIS A 130 5.03 -6.98 10.01
CA HIS A 130 4.66 -6.83 8.61
C HIS A 130 5.66 -7.54 7.69
N LEU A 131 5.14 -8.23 6.69
CA LEU A 131 5.93 -8.85 5.65
C LEU A 131 5.69 -8.16 4.31
N ILE A 132 6.68 -8.23 3.42
CA ILE A 132 6.58 -7.77 2.05
C ILE A 132 6.91 -8.93 1.10
N LYS A 133 6.00 -9.24 0.19
CA LYS A 133 6.14 -10.35 -0.77
C LYS A 133 5.49 -9.98 -2.09
N ARG A 134 5.75 -10.77 -3.14
CA ARG A 134 5.06 -10.64 -4.43
C ARG A 134 3.80 -11.49 -4.46
N LEU A 135 2.69 -10.91 -4.88
CA LEU A 135 1.43 -11.61 -5.13
C LEU A 135 1.58 -12.50 -6.37
N ILE A 136 1.43 -13.80 -6.21
CA ILE A 136 1.50 -14.78 -7.30
C ILE A 136 0.10 -15.25 -7.70
N GLY A 137 -0.75 -15.58 -6.72
CA GLY A 137 -2.11 -16.08 -6.93
C GLY A 137 -3.16 -15.20 -6.27
N LEU A 138 -4.22 -14.89 -7.01
CA LEU A 138 -5.46 -14.25 -6.55
C LEU A 138 -6.49 -15.32 -6.12
N PRO A 139 -7.57 -14.94 -5.42
CA PRO A 139 -8.64 -15.88 -5.06
C PRO A 139 -9.10 -16.74 -6.24
N GLY A 140 -9.15 -18.06 -6.02
CA GLY A 140 -9.55 -19.06 -7.01
C GLY A 140 -8.44 -19.50 -7.96
N ASP A 141 -7.26 -18.88 -7.94
CA ASP A 141 -6.15 -19.31 -8.78
C ASP A 141 -5.65 -20.69 -8.40
N HIS A 142 -5.44 -21.52 -9.41
CA HIS A 142 -4.72 -22.77 -9.29
C HIS A 142 -3.22 -22.50 -9.47
N VAL A 143 -2.43 -22.67 -8.41
CA VAL A 143 -1.00 -22.40 -8.40
C VAL A 143 -0.26 -23.71 -8.17
N VAL A 144 0.63 -24.05 -9.11
CA VAL A 144 1.36 -25.32 -9.08
C VAL A 144 2.85 -25.05 -9.21
N CYS A 145 3.63 -25.55 -8.24
CA CYS A 145 5.05 -25.78 -8.45
C CYS A 145 5.35 -27.29 -8.45
N CYS A 146 5.96 -27.83 -9.49
CA CYS A 146 6.33 -27.16 -10.74
C CYS A 146 6.04 -28.05 -11.95
N ASP A 147 5.92 -27.43 -13.12
CA ASP A 147 5.76 -28.16 -14.39
C ASP A 147 7.00 -29.02 -14.70
N ALA A 148 6.95 -29.79 -15.79
CA ALA A 148 8.05 -30.69 -16.17
C ALA A 148 9.39 -29.95 -16.43
N ASP A 149 9.34 -28.64 -16.70
CA ASP A 149 10.52 -27.79 -16.93
C ASP A 149 10.97 -27.07 -15.63
N GLY A 150 10.35 -27.38 -14.49
CA GLY A 150 10.65 -26.73 -13.20
C GLY A 150 10.08 -25.33 -13.05
N ARG A 151 9.09 -24.93 -13.87
CA ARG A 151 8.46 -23.61 -13.80
C ARG A 151 7.23 -23.62 -12.90
N LEU A 152 7.01 -22.51 -12.21
CA LEU A 152 5.74 -22.24 -11.55
C LEU A 152 4.65 -22.05 -12.62
N SER A 153 3.45 -22.56 -12.38
CA SER A 153 2.30 -22.31 -13.25
C SER A 153 1.12 -21.76 -12.46
N VAL A 154 0.35 -20.88 -13.11
CA VAL A 154 -0.90 -20.33 -12.58
C VAL A 154 -2.00 -20.54 -13.60
N ASN A 155 -3.09 -21.16 -13.18
CA ASN A 155 -4.24 -21.53 -14.03
C ASN A 155 -3.80 -22.27 -15.32
N GLY A 156 -2.88 -23.23 -15.17
CA GLY A 156 -2.33 -24.03 -16.27
C GLY A 156 -1.32 -23.31 -17.18
N VAL A 157 -0.97 -22.05 -16.89
CA VAL A 157 0.01 -21.29 -17.67
C VAL A 157 1.33 -21.23 -16.92
N ALA A 158 2.36 -21.83 -17.51
CA ALA A 158 3.73 -21.75 -16.99
C ALA A 158 4.26 -20.31 -17.06
N LEU A 159 4.86 -19.86 -15.96
CA LEU A 159 5.36 -18.50 -15.81
C LEU A 159 6.83 -18.39 -16.22
N THR A 160 7.17 -17.23 -16.80
CA THR A 160 8.55 -16.75 -16.89
C THR A 160 8.73 -15.63 -15.89
N GLU A 161 9.61 -15.82 -14.91
CA GLU A 161 9.72 -14.98 -13.71
C GLU A 161 11.06 -14.22 -13.68
N PRO A 162 11.26 -13.18 -14.50
CA PRO A 162 12.55 -12.48 -14.60
C PRO A 162 12.94 -11.71 -13.32
N TYR A 163 12.01 -11.60 -12.38
CA TYR A 163 12.21 -10.95 -11.08
C TYR A 163 12.76 -11.89 -10.01
N VAL A 164 12.79 -13.21 -10.26
CA VAL A 164 13.38 -14.17 -9.33
C VAL A 164 14.88 -13.93 -9.22
N PHE A 165 15.39 -13.97 -7.99
CA PHE A 165 16.81 -13.77 -7.69
C PHE A 165 17.69 -14.70 -8.53
N GLU A 166 18.85 -14.21 -8.96
CA GLU A 166 19.70 -14.97 -9.88
C GLU A 166 20.15 -16.31 -9.27
N GLY A 167 20.09 -17.37 -10.06
CA GLY A 167 20.42 -18.74 -9.62
C GLY A 167 19.34 -19.41 -8.74
N ASN A 168 18.23 -18.73 -8.45
CA ASN A 168 17.11 -19.34 -7.74
C ASN A 168 16.23 -20.18 -8.67
N VAL A 169 15.65 -21.25 -8.13
CA VAL A 169 14.58 -22.00 -8.78
C VAL A 169 13.22 -21.46 -8.30
N PRO A 170 12.12 -21.61 -9.08
CA PRO A 170 10.83 -21.08 -8.68
C PRO A 170 10.33 -21.59 -7.31
N SER A 171 10.61 -22.85 -6.97
CA SER A 171 10.53 -23.35 -5.60
C SER A 171 11.34 -24.64 -5.42
N GLU A 172 11.82 -24.87 -4.21
CA GLU A 172 12.39 -26.14 -3.75
C GLU A 172 11.33 -27.10 -3.20
N ARG A 173 10.07 -26.64 -3.09
CA ARG A 173 8.93 -27.42 -2.61
C ARG A 173 7.94 -27.63 -3.74
N THR A 174 7.37 -28.83 -3.80
CA THR A 174 6.22 -29.10 -4.68
C THR A 174 4.92 -28.75 -3.96
N PHE A 175 3.98 -28.17 -4.69
CA PHE A 175 2.64 -27.88 -4.21
C PHE A 175 1.68 -27.73 -5.38
N ASP A 176 0.43 -28.08 -5.14
CA ASP A 176 -0.69 -27.96 -6.07
C ASP A 176 -1.88 -27.47 -5.24
N ILE A 177 -2.19 -26.17 -5.37
CA ILE A 177 -3.16 -25.51 -4.51
C ILE A 177 -4.14 -24.67 -5.32
N VAL A 178 -5.33 -24.47 -4.76
CA VAL A 178 -6.26 -23.44 -5.19
C VAL A 178 -6.33 -22.38 -4.11
N VAL A 179 -6.05 -21.12 -4.46
CA VAL A 179 -6.07 -20.01 -3.50
C VAL A 179 -7.51 -19.84 -2.98
N PRO A 180 -7.75 -19.91 -1.65
CA PRO A 180 -9.08 -19.77 -1.10
C PRO A 180 -9.71 -18.39 -1.39
N ALA A 181 -11.04 -18.33 -1.37
CA ALA A 181 -11.77 -17.08 -1.47
C ALA A 181 -11.30 -16.07 -0.42
N GLY A 182 -11.11 -14.81 -0.83
CA GLY A 182 -10.68 -13.73 0.07
C GLY A 182 -9.22 -13.80 0.53
N ARG A 183 -8.40 -14.70 -0.04
CA ARG A 183 -6.97 -14.82 0.28
C ARG A 183 -6.11 -14.69 -0.98
N ILE A 184 -4.81 -14.44 -0.78
CA ILE A 184 -3.80 -14.34 -1.84
C ILE A 184 -2.62 -15.26 -1.54
N TRP A 185 -2.02 -15.80 -2.58
CA TRP A 185 -0.78 -16.58 -2.49
C TRP A 185 0.42 -15.69 -2.81
N VAL A 186 1.38 -15.59 -1.89
CA VAL A 186 2.50 -14.66 -1.99
C VAL A 186 3.83 -15.37 -1.87
N MET A 187 4.82 -14.93 -2.64
CA MET A 187 6.17 -15.51 -2.64
C MET A 187 7.23 -14.40 -2.65
N GLY A 188 8.37 -14.66 -2.01
CA GLY A 188 9.53 -13.78 -2.10
C GLY A 188 10.21 -13.89 -3.46
N ASP A 189 10.88 -12.82 -3.89
CA ASP A 189 11.66 -12.82 -5.13
C ASP A 189 13.00 -13.56 -4.96
N HIS A 190 13.59 -13.51 -3.75
CA HIS A 190 14.70 -14.37 -3.35
C HIS A 190 14.14 -15.69 -2.83
N ARG A 191 13.71 -16.55 -3.76
CA ARG A 191 12.92 -17.77 -3.50
C ARG A 191 13.50 -18.67 -2.43
N GLN A 192 14.81 -18.92 -2.44
CA GLN A 192 15.49 -19.77 -1.45
C GLN A 192 15.78 -19.07 -0.11
N ALA A 193 15.64 -17.73 -0.04
CA ALA A 193 15.83 -16.95 1.18
C ALA A 193 14.48 -16.38 1.70
N SER A 194 13.37 -17.01 1.33
CA SER A 194 12.03 -16.53 1.63
C SER A 194 11.16 -17.62 2.24
N GLU A 195 10.94 -17.53 3.55
CA GLU A 195 9.79 -18.13 4.21
C GLU A 195 8.56 -17.29 3.84
N ASP A 196 7.67 -17.88 3.04
CA ASP A 196 6.46 -17.27 2.47
C ASP A 196 5.35 -18.31 2.41
N SER A 197 4.29 -18.08 1.62
CA SER A 197 3.13 -18.97 1.54
C SER A 197 3.52 -20.45 1.40
N ARG A 198 4.59 -20.75 0.65
CA ARG A 198 5.05 -22.13 0.42
C ARG A 198 5.50 -22.86 1.69
N TYR A 199 6.00 -22.14 2.68
CA TYR A 199 6.56 -22.70 3.92
C TYR A 199 5.52 -22.77 5.04
N HIS A 200 4.50 -21.92 4.99
CA HIS A 200 3.43 -21.85 5.98
C HIS A 200 2.13 -22.58 5.56
N ASP A 201 2.14 -23.28 4.43
CA ASP A 201 0.99 -24.05 3.95
C ASP A 201 1.03 -25.53 4.36
N ASP A 202 -0.15 -26.10 4.58
CA ASP A 202 -0.37 -27.54 4.82
C ASP A 202 -0.51 -28.35 3.50
N GLY A 203 -0.28 -27.71 2.36
CA GLY A 203 -0.40 -28.29 1.03
C GLY A 203 -1.78 -28.12 0.39
N LYS A 204 -2.71 -27.37 1.03
CA LYS A 204 -4.08 -27.15 0.53
C LYS A 204 -4.34 -25.71 0.09
N GLY A 205 -3.35 -24.83 0.18
CA GLY A 205 -3.48 -23.39 -0.08
C GLY A 205 -4.18 -22.64 1.04
N GLY A 206 -4.62 -23.35 2.09
CA GLY A 206 -5.28 -22.78 3.25
C GLY A 206 -4.29 -21.94 4.04
N THR A 207 -3.54 -22.57 4.94
CA THR A 207 -2.75 -21.90 5.98
C THR A 207 -1.64 -20.99 5.43
N GLY A 208 -1.12 -21.27 4.24
CA GLY A 208 -0.09 -20.44 3.61
C GLY A 208 -0.63 -19.22 2.86
N SER A 209 -1.91 -19.17 2.52
CA SER A 209 -2.47 -17.98 1.86
C SER A 209 -2.72 -16.85 2.86
N VAL A 210 -2.51 -15.61 2.43
CA VAL A 210 -2.69 -14.41 3.26
C VAL A 210 -4.11 -13.86 3.04
N PRO A 211 -4.91 -13.59 4.09
CA PRO A 211 -6.16 -12.86 3.95
C PRO A 211 -5.96 -11.51 3.27
N ILE A 212 -6.81 -11.16 2.30
CA ILE A 212 -6.77 -9.84 1.66
C ILE A 212 -6.98 -8.72 2.70
N ALA A 213 -7.74 -9.00 3.76
CA ALA A 213 -7.97 -8.09 4.88
C ALA A 213 -6.69 -7.72 5.65
N ASP A 214 -5.66 -8.58 5.62
CA ASP A 214 -4.39 -8.32 6.31
C ASP A 214 -3.41 -7.53 5.43
N VAL A 215 -3.74 -7.27 4.16
CA VAL A 215 -2.92 -6.49 3.25
C VAL A 215 -2.99 -5.01 3.63
N THR A 216 -1.87 -4.47 4.10
CA THR A 216 -1.71 -3.06 4.45
C THR A 216 -1.68 -2.17 3.22
N GLY A 217 -1.05 -2.62 2.13
CA GLY A 217 -0.97 -1.83 0.91
C GLY A 217 -0.05 -2.42 -0.17
N LYS A 218 -0.16 -1.89 -1.38
CA LYS A 218 0.73 -2.21 -2.50
C LYS A 218 1.95 -1.29 -2.53
N ALA A 219 3.15 -1.86 -2.48
CA ALA A 219 4.39 -1.13 -2.68
C ALA A 219 4.49 -0.62 -4.13
N PHE A 220 4.74 0.68 -4.30
CA PHE A 220 4.74 1.31 -5.63
C PHE A 220 5.97 2.18 -5.90
N VAL A 221 6.75 2.52 -4.87
CA VAL A 221 7.99 3.29 -5.04
C VAL A 221 9.01 2.92 -3.97
N LEU A 222 10.25 2.73 -4.42
CA LEU A 222 11.45 2.72 -3.59
C LEU A 222 11.95 4.15 -3.48
N VAL A 223 12.03 4.70 -2.26
CA VAL A 223 12.40 6.12 -2.04
C VAL A 223 13.80 6.29 -1.42
N TRP A 224 14.36 5.23 -0.86
CA TRP A 224 15.71 5.23 -0.27
C TRP A 224 16.38 3.86 -0.46
N PRO A 225 17.69 3.81 -0.81
CA PRO A 225 18.61 4.93 -0.97
C PRO A 225 18.33 5.75 -2.24
N PHE A 226 18.60 7.07 -2.21
CA PHE A 226 18.22 7.96 -3.32
C PHE A 226 18.83 7.58 -4.67
N GLY A 227 20.03 6.98 -4.70
CA GLY A 227 20.66 6.50 -5.93
C GLY A 227 19.97 5.31 -6.61
N ARG A 228 19.00 4.67 -5.93
CA ARG A 228 18.19 3.56 -6.45
C ARG A 228 16.69 3.89 -6.44
N ALA A 229 16.31 5.13 -6.13
CA ALA A 229 14.90 5.50 -6.05
C ALA A 229 14.22 5.24 -7.40
N THR A 230 13.14 4.44 -7.37
CA THR A 230 12.46 3.98 -8.58
C THR A 230 11.01 3.63 -8.31
N TRP A 231 10.18 3.70 -9.34
CA TRP A 231 8.82 3.18 -9.30
C TRP A 231 8.85 1.65 -9.38
N LEU A 232 8.18 1.00 -8.44
CA LEU A 232 8.02 -0.45 -8.46
C LEU A 232 6.92 -0.79 -9.47
N THR A 233 7.32 -1.43 -10.56
CA THR A 233 6.41 -1.84 -11.62
C THR A 233 6.07 -3.33 -11.50
N ARG A 234 4.88 -3.67 -11.98
CA ARG A 234 4.43 -5.06 -12.05
C ARG A 234 5.06 -5.72 -13.29
N PRO A 235 5.58 -6.95 -13.19
CA PRO A 235 6.05 -7.72 -14.35
C PRO A 235 4.85 -8.24 -15.16
N ALA A 236 4.17 -7.34 -15.86
CA ALA A 236 2.89 -7.65 -16.53
C ALA A 236 3.04 -8.78 -17.55
N SER A 237 4.17 -8.88 -18.26
CA SER A 237 4.46 -9.94 -19.23
C SER A 237 4.48 -11.34 -18.61
N THR A 238 4.81 -11.48 -17.33
CA THR A 238 4.77 -12.78 -16.62
C THR A 238 3.34 -13.29 -16.50
N PHE A 239 2.37 -12.42 -16.25
CA PHE A 239 0.99 -12.80 -15.91
C PHE A 239 -0.02 -12.50 -17.03
N VAL A 240 0.36 -11.83 -18.11
CA VAL A 240 -0.57 -11.39 -19.17
C VAL A 240 -1.31 -12.54 -19.86
N LYS A 241 -0.68 -13.72 -19.92
CA LYS A 241 -1.27 -14.93 -20.53
C LYS A 241 -2.07 -15.76 -19.54
N VAL A 242 -2.00 -15.45 -18.24
CA VAL A 242 -2.69 -16.20 -17.19
C VAL A 242 -4.17 -15.84 -17.21
N PRO A 243 -5.07 -16.79 -17.49
CA PRO A 243 -6.50 -16.50 -17.48
C PRO A 243 -6.99 -16.11 -16.09
N ALA A 244 -8.17 -15.51 -16.01
CA ALA A 244 -8.89 -15.41 -14.75
C ALA A 244 -9.09 -16.80 -14.15
N ALA A 245 -9.17 -16.91 -12.82
CA ALA A 245 -9.55 -18.15 -12.17
C ALA A 245 -10.85 -18.67 -12.80
N ALA A 246 -10.89 -19.95 -13.15
CA ALA A 246 -12.15 -20.57 -13.54
C ALA A 246 -13.09 -20.40 -12.34
N ALA A 247 -14.17 -19.62 -12.52
CA ALA A 247 -15.16 -19.43 -11.48
C ALA A 247 -15.51 -20.83 -10.95
N ALA A 248 -15.30 -21.06 -9.66
CA ALA A 248 -15.68 -22.31 -9.02
C ALA A 248 -17.10 -22.58 -9.47
N SER A 249 -17.28 -23.58 -10.32
CA SER A 249 -18.57 -23.93 -10.88
C SER A 249 -19.43 -24.30 -9.70
N THR A 250 -20.26 -23.35 -9.25
CA THR A 250 -21.36 -23.61 -8.33
C THR A 250 -22.30 -24.51 -9.11
N SER A 251 -22.04 -25.81 -9.04
CA SER A 251 -22.98 -26.85 -9.42
C SER A 251 -24.13 -26.78 -8.42
N SER A 252 -25.06 -25.85 -8.68
CA SER A 252 -26.41 -25.92 -8.14
C SER A 252 -27.04 -27.21 -8.67
N SER A 253 -26.84 -28.29 -7.92
CA SER A 253 -27.63 -29.50 -8.07
C SER A 253 -29.06 -29.15 -7.69
N THR A 254 -29.87 -28.83 -8.69
CA THR A 254 -31.33 -28.78 -8.57
C THR A 254 -31.80 -30.14 -8.06
N PRO A 255 -32.46 -30.23 -6.89
CA PRO A 255 -33.02 -31.50 -6.44
C PRO A 255 -34.19 -31.86 -7.37
N SER A 256 -34.08 -33.04 -7.98
CA SER A 256 -35.15 -33.64 -8.78
C SER A 256 -36.39 -33.88 -7.91
N PRO A 257 -37.62 -33.51 -8.33
CA PRO A 257 -38.81 -33.76 -7.55
C PRO A 257 -39.11 -35.27 -7.49
N SER A 258 -39.23 -35.81 -6.28
CA SER A 258 -39.68 -37.19 -6.06
C SER A 258 -41.12 -37.38 -6.55
N PRO A 259 -41.47 -38.53 -7.17
CA PRO A 259 -42.84 -38.82 -7.55
C PRO A 259 -43.66 -39.19 -6.32
N SER A 260 -44.78 -38.48 -6.11
CA SER A 260 -45.77 -38.82 -5.09
C SER A 260 -46.47 -40.14 -5.44
N ARG A 261 -46.66 -40.98 -4.42
CA ARG A 261 -47.41 -42.23 -4.47
C ARG A 261 -48.82 -42.02 -3.93
#